data_AF-A0A4Y2V538-F1
#
_entry.id   AF-A0A4Y2V538-F1
#
_cell.length_a   1.000
_cell.length_b   1.000
_cell.length_c   1.000
_cell.angle_alpha   90.00
_cell.angle_beta   90.00
_cell.angle_gamma   90.00
#
_symmetry.space_group_name_H-M   'P 1'
#
loop_
_entity.id
_entity.type
_entity.pdbx_description
1 polymer ?
#
loop_
_entity_poly.entity_id
_entity_poly.type
_entity_poly.pdbx_seq_one_letter_code
_entity_poly.pdbx_strand_id
1 'polypeptide(L)'
;MRPFQASPMWRSALAYASPNLNELRVMHNAVFGTDFQLSEGLGDNLEGILNECLALGIPLLDHSLHTLVVTLGPHGALLITKLCSESYFPTGQDSIPMGKPRAMYYPVPKPGKIVSVSGAGD
;
A
#
# COMPACT_ATOMS: atom_id res chain seq x y z
N MET A 1 2.20 -7.86 21.01
CA MET A 1 2.15 -6.37 21.05
C MET A 1 1.27 -5.93 19.88
N ARG A 2 0.25 -5.08 20.08
CA ARG A 2 -0.63 -4.57 19.01
C ARG A 2 -0.27 -3.10 18.75
N PRO A 3 0.79 -2.81 17.99
CA PRO A 3 1.38 -1.47 17.89
C PRO A 3 0.39 -0.39 17.41
N PHE A 4 -0.59 -0.78 16.59
CA PHE A 4 -1.61 0.14 16.05
C PHE A 4 -2.84 0.35 16.95
N GLN A 5 -2.89 -0.30 18.13
CA GLN A 5 -4.04 -0.22 19.04
C GLN A 5 -3.72 0.48 20.37
N ALA A 6 -2.44 0.70 20.68
CA ALA A 6 -2.02 1.28 21.95
C ALA A 6 -2.08 2.81 21.99
N SER A 7 -2.01 3.49 20.84
CA SER A 7 -2.08 4.97 20.75
C SER A 7 -2.50 5.41 19.35
N PRO A 8 -3.33 6.46 19.19
CA PRO A 8 -3.66 7.01 17.87
C PRO A 8 -2.49 7.80 17.24
N MET A 9 -1.38 8.02 17.95
CA MET A 9 -0.24 8.82 17.44
C MET A 9 0.38 8.28 16.14
N TRP A 10 0.28 6.97 15.87
CA TRP A 10 0.78 6.40 14.63
C TRP A 10 0.06 6.98 13.40
N ARG A 11 -1.20 7.43 13.54
CA ARG A 11 -2.00 8.00 12.45
C ARG A 11 -1.45 9.35 11.97
N SER A 12 -0.75 10.07 12.82
CA SER A 12 -0.10 11.35 12.51
C SER A 12 1.40 11.21 12.23
N ALA A 13 1.99 10.06 12.53
CA ALA A 13 3.44 9.83 12.41
C ALA A 13 3.83 8.98 11.18
N LEU A 14 2.90 8.20 10.64
CA LEU A 14 3.18 7.27 9.55
C LEU A 14 2.84 7.92 8.20
N ALA A 15 3.84 8.40 7.46
CA ALA A 15 3.62 8.98 6.13
C ALA A 15 3.56 7.92 5.01
N TYR A 16 4.29 6.82 5.17
CA TYR A 16 4.49 5.78 4.16
C TYR A 16 4.32 4.39 4.75
N ALA A 17 3.83 3.46 3.94
CA ALA A 17 3.92 2.03 4.20
C ALA A 17 4.07 1.26 2.89
N SER A 18 4.73 0.10 2.95
CA SER A 18 5.04 -0.75 1.79
C SER A 18 4.48 -2.18 1.91
N PRO A 19 3.19 -2.37 2.20
CA PRO A 19 2.64 -3.70 2.47
C PRO A 19 2.61 -4.57 1.20
N ASN A 20 2.67 -5.89 1.35
CA ASN A 20 2.10 -6.76 0.33
C ASN A 20 0.55 -6.75 0.38
N LEU A 21 -0.13 -7.38 -0.60
CA LEU A 21 -1.60 -7.40 -0.64
C LEU A 21 -2.23 -7.99 0.63
N ASN A 22 -1.62 -9.03 1.23
CA ASN A 22 -2.16 -9.64 2.44
C ASN A 22 -2.03 -8.70 3.66
N GLU A 23 -0.88 -8.04 3.80
CA GLU A 23 -0.66 -7.02 4.83
C GLU A 23 -1.58 -5.82 4.64
N LEU A 24 -1.86 -5.40 3.40
CA LEU A 24 -2.79 -4.31 3.10
C LEU A 24 -4.20 -4.61 3.59
N ARG A 25 -4.69 -5.85 3.42
CA ARG A 25 -5.97 -6.31 3.97
C ARG A 25 -5.99 -6.21 5.49
N VAL A 26 -4.94 -6.72 6.15
CA VAL A 26 -4.81 -6.67 7.61
C VAL A 26 -4.79 -5.22 8.10
N MET A 27 -4.05 -4.34 7.43
CA MET A 27 -4.01 -2.91 7.74
C MET A 27 -5.40 -2.28 7.61
N HIS A 28 -6.08 -2.47 6.48
CA HIS A 28 -7.44 -1.95 6.25
C HIS A 28 -8.40 -2.43 7.34
N ASN A 29 -8.46 -3.73 7.60
CA ASN A 29 -9.32 -4.32 8.62
C ASN A 29 -9.03 -3.77 10.03
N ALA A 30 -7.75 -3.58 10.38
CA ALA A 30 -7.36 -3.03 11.67
C ALA A 30 -7.75 -1.55 11.84
N VAL A 31 -7.73 -0.76 10.76
CA VAL A 31 -8.08 0.67 10.80
C VAL A 31 -9.58 0.89 10.82
N PHE A 32 -10.33 0.15 10.02
CA PHE A 32 -11.77 0.36 9.82
C PHE A 32 -12.66 -0.59 10.63
N GLY A 33 -12.07 -1.57 11.33
CA GLY A 33 -12.85 -2.58 12.06
C GLY A 33 -13.68 -3.47 11.12
N THR A 34 -13.23 -3.64 9.88
CA THR A 34 -13.88 -4.49 8.88
C THR A 34 -13.32 -5.90 8.88
N ASP A 35 -14.04 -6.82 8.26
CA ASP A 35 -13.58 -8.19 8.01
C ASP A 35 -13.53 -8.44 6.50
N PHE A 36 -12.65 -7.70 5.82
CA PHE A 36 -12.40 -7.92 4.40
C PHE A 36 -11.69 -9.28 4.25
N GLN A 37 -12.40 -10.26 3.71
CA GLN A 37 -11.92 -11.61 3.51
C GLN A 37 -10.98 -11.69 2.30
N LEU A 38 -10.04 -12.63 2.34
CA LEU A 38 -9.27 -12.99 1.15
C LEU A 38 -10.25 -13.34 0.03
N SER A 39 -10.13 -12.67 -1.12
CA SER A 39 -10.74 -13.20 -2.33
C SER A 39 -9.98 -14.46 -2.71
N GLU A 40 -10.48 -15.61 -2.25
CA GLU A 40 -10.08 -16.92 -2.74
C GLU A 40 -10.44 -16.99 -4.23
N GLY A 41 -9.52 -16.60 -5.10
CA GLY A 41 -9.75 -16.64 -6.55
C GLY A 41 -9.29 -15.43 -7.35
N LEU A 42 -8.63 -14.44 -6.75
CA LEU A 42 -8.03 -13.38 -7.55
C LEU A 42 -6.95 -13.92 -8.51
N GLY A 43 -6.32 -15.07 -8.20
CA GLY A 43 -5.39 -15.76 -9.09
C GLY A 43 -4.33 -14.84 -9.69
N ASP A 44 -3.99 -15.06 -10.97
CA ASP A 44 -3.13 -14.17 -11.77
C ASP A 44 -3.91 -13.01 -12.44
N ASN A 45 -5.16 -12.73 -12.01
CA ASN A 45 -5.96 -11.65 -12.59
C ASN A 45 -5.49 -10.28 -12.07
N LEU A 46 -4.54 -9.70 -12.79
CA LEU A 46 -3.95 -8.39 -12.47
C LEU A 46 -5.01 -7.30 -12.27
N GLU A 47 -6.04 -7.23 -13.10
CA GLU A 47 -7.08 -6.19 -12.96
C GLU A 47 -7.84 -6.32 -11.63
N GLY A 48 -8.17 -7.55 -11.25
CA GLY A 48 -8.75 -7.85 -9.93
C GLY A 48 -7.83 -7.42 -8.80
N ILE A 49 -6.54 -7.75 -8.89
CA ILE A 49 -5.50 -7.37 -7.90
C ILE A 49 -5.44 -5.86 -7.74
N LEU A 50 -5.37 -5.13 -8.85
CA LEU A 50 -5.29 -3.67 -8.83
C LEU A 50 -6.56 -3.05 -8.23
N ASN A 51 -7.74 -3.51 -8.64
CA ASN A 51 -9.01 -3.01 -8.10
C ASN A 51 -9.13 -3.26 -6.60
N GLU A 52 -8.70 -4.43 -6.12
CA GLU A 52 -8.69 -4.73 -4.69
C GLU A 52 -7.72 -3.82 -3.92
N CYS A 53 -6.50 -3.61 -4.45
CA CYS A 53 -5.54 -2.70 -3.84
C CYS A 53 -6.09 -1.26 -3.75
N LEU A 54 -6.82 -0.79 -4.76
CA LEU A 54 -7.45 0.52 -4.75
C LEU A 54 -8.56 0.60 -3.70
N ALA A 55 -9.43 -0.42 -3.63
CA ALA A 55 -10.53 -0.48 -2.68
C ALA A 55 -10.04 -0.46 -1.22
N LEU A 56 -8.93 -1.15 -0.92
CA LEU A 56 -8.33 -1.21 0.42
C LEU A 56 -7.40 0.00 0.71
N GLY A 57 -6.65 0.44 -0.29
CA GLY A 57 -5.60 1.43 -0.13
C GLY A 57 -6.12 2.86 -0.05
N ILE A 58 -7.06 3.24 -0.92
CA ILE A 58 -7.58 4.62 -0.98
C ILE A 58 -8.14 5.08 0.38
N PRO A 59 -8.98 4.30 1.09
CA PRO A 59 -9.46 4.69 2.41
C PRO A 59 -8.33 4.93 3.41
N LEU A 60 -7.26 4.13 3.38
CA LEU A 60 -6.13 4.28 4.32
C LEU A 60 -5.39 5.61 4.14
N LEU A 61 -5.38 6.18 2.93
CA LEU A 61 -4.78 7.48 2.62
C LEU A 61 -5.61 8.66 3.17
N ASP A 62 -6.90 8.48 3.40
CA ASP A 62 -7.75 9.53 3.98
C ASP A 62 -7.62 9.62 5.50
N HIS A 63 -7.12 8.56 6.15
CA HIS A 63 -7.10 8.47 7.61
C HIS A 63 -5.72 8.63 8.25
N SER A 64 -4.64 8.23 7.57
CA SER A 64 -3.32 8.17 8.23
C SER A 64 -2.10 8.24 7.32
N LEU A 65 -2.20 7.82 6.05
CA LEU A 65 -1.04 7.65 5.17
C LEU A 65 -1.03 8.69 4.04
N HIS A 66 0.15 9.16 3.65
CA HIS A 66 0.28 9.96 2.42
C HIS A 66 0.35 9.05 1.20
N THR A 67 1.06 7.91 1.35
CA THR A 67 1.43 7.02 0.26
C THR A 67 1.52 5.57 0.73
N LEU A 68 1.04 4.68 -0.13
CA LEU A 68 1.20 3.23 -0.05
C LEU A 68 2.00 2.72 -1.24
N VAL A 69 2.98 1.86 -0.99
CA VAL A 69 3.70 1.10 -2.02
C VAL A 69 3.31 -0.36 -1.86
N VAL A 70 2.27 -0.79 -2.56
CA VAL A 70 1.76 -2.16 -2.44
C VAL A 70 2.61 -3.11 -3.28
N THR A 71 3.27 -4.07 -2.66
CA THR A 71 4.07 -5.08 -3.37
C THR A 71 3.17 -6.22 -3.85
N LEU A 72 3.31 -6.59 -5.13
CA LEU A 72 2.44 -7.55 -5.84
C LEU A 72 3.22 -8.78 -6.34
N GLY A 73 4.39 -9.04 -5.77
CA GLY A 73 5.25 -10.16 -6.14
C GLY A 73 5.60 -10.17 -7.65
N PRO A 74 5.26 -11.23 -8.40
CA PRO A 74 5.58 -11.33 -9.83
C PRO A 74 4.86 -10.28 -10.70
N HIS A 75 3.85 -9.59 -10.17
CA HIS A 75 3.20 -8.50 -10.89
C HIS A 75 3.89 -7.13 -10.68
N GLY A 76 4.90 -7.04 -9.83
CA GLY A 76 5.59 -5.78 -9.53
C GLY A 76 4.99 -5.05 -8.34
N ALA A 77 4.67 -3.76 -8.48
CA ALA A 77 4.18 -2.93 -7.39
C ALA A 77 3.14 -1.90 -7.83
N LEU A 78 2.31 -1.45 -6.89
CA LEU A 78 1.34 -0.37 -7.08
C LEU A 78 1.61 0.75 -6.08
N LEU A 79 1.89 1.94 -6.58
CA LEU A 79 1.96 3.15 -5.78
C LEU A 79 0.57 3.78 -5.70
N ILE A 80 0.03 3.98 -4.49
CA ILE A 80 -1.21 4.73 -4.25
C ILE A 80 -0.83 5.95 -3.40
N THR A 81 -1.11 7.16 -3.86
CA THR A 81 -0.66 8.38 -3.17
C THR A 81 -1.65 9.54 -3.31
N LYS A 82 -1.65 10.45 -2.32
CA LYS A 82 -2.33 11.75 -2.37
C LYS A 82 -1.34 12.91 -2.57
N LEU A 83 -0.05 12.63 -2.74
CA LEU A 83 0.94 13.68 -2.97
C LEU A 83 0.73 14.30 -4.37
N CYS A 84 0.53 15.62 -4.44
CA CYS A 84 0.42 16.35 -5.71
C CYS A 84 1.75 16.44 -6.48
N SER A 85 2.88 16.37 -5.77
CA SER A 85 4.21 16.41 -6.39
C SER A 85 4.60 15.03 -6.91
N GLU A 86 5.12 14.97 -8.14
CA GLU A 86 5.77 13.76 -8.69
C GLU A 86 7.28 13.74 -8.41
N SER A 87 7.85 14.84 -7.90
CA SER A 87 9.29 15.06 -7.93
C SER A 87 10.05 14.63 -6.69
N TYR A 88 9.39 14.33 -5.55
CA TYR A 88 10.06 13.76 -4.37
C TYR A 88 9.07 13.18 -3.34
N PHE A 89 9.57 12.25 -2.51
CA PHE A 89 8.90 11.75 -1.32
C PHE A 89 9.23 12.64 -0.12
N PRO A 90 8.27 13.42 0.39
CA PRO A 90 8.53 14.31 1.51
C PRO A 90 8.70 13.62 2.85
N THR A 91 9.44 14.28 3.74
CA THR A 91 9.72 13.80 5.10
C THR A 91 9.50 14.89 6.14
N GLY A 92 8.90 14.54 7.29
CA GLY A 92 8.96 15.33 8.52
C GLY A 92 8.02 16.54 8.62
N GLN A 93 8.29 17.62 7.89
CA GLN A 93 7.73 18.96 8.17
C GLN A 93 7.17 19.71 6.95
N ASP A 94 7.23 19.14 5.76
CA ASP A 94 6.73 19.80 4.57
C ASP A 94 5.19 19.85 4.58
N SER A 95 4.61 21.06 4.59
CA SER A 95 3.18 21.26 4.38
C SER A 95 2.86 21.01 2.91
N ILE A 96 2.51 19.78 2.56
CA ILE A 96 2.37 19.40 1.16
C ILE A 96 0.93 19.45 0.73
N PRO A 97 0.65 20.06 -0.43
CA PRO A 97 -0.67 19.99 -1.01
C PRO A 97 -1.01 18.51 -1.26
N MET A 98 -1.94 18.00 -0.45
CA MET A 98 -2.57 16.71 -0.69
C MET A 98 -3.67 16.92 -1.73
N GLY A 99 -3.66 16.09 -2.76
CA GLY A 99 -4.65 16.08 -3.82
C GLY A 99 -5.63 14.92 -3.68
N LYS A 100 -6.29 14.62 -4.81
CA LYS A 100 -7.09 13.40 -4.94
C LYS A 100 -6.17 12.17 -4.95
N PRO A 101 -6.60 11.03 -4.37
CA PRO A 101 -5.87 9.78 -4.50
C PRO A 101 -5.62 9.44 -5.97
N ARG A 102 -4.40 9.02 -6.26
CA ARG A 102 -3.97 8.52 -7.57
C ARG A 102 -3.18 7.24 -7.40
N ALA A 103 -3.15 6.43 -8.45
CA ALA A 103 -2.41 5.18 -8.47
C ALA A 103 -1.53 5.05 -9.71
N MET A 104 -0.34 4.48 -9.52
CA MET A 104 0.64 4.21 -10.58
C MET A 104 1.13 2.77 -10.44
N TYR A 105 0.94 1.98 -11.50
CA TYR A 105 1.38 0.59 -11.56
C TYR A 105 2.79 0.48 -12.15
N TYR A 106 3.66 -0.27 -11.46
CA TYR A 106 5.04 -0.52 -11.84
C TYR A 106 5.23 -2.03 -12.09
N PRO A 107 5.21 -2.47 -13.36
CA PRO A 107 5.39 -3.89 -13.68
C PRO A 107 6.82 -4.35 -13.38
N VAL A 108 6.98 -5.60 -12.92
CA VAL A 108 8.31 -6.18 -12.76
C VAL A 108 8.91 -6.52 -14.14
N PRO A 109 10.20 -6.23 -14.40
CA PRO A 109 10.90 -6.76 -15.55
C PRO A 109 10.91 -8.29 -15.51
N LYS A 110 10.86 -8.96 -16.67
CA LYS A 110 10.90 -10.43 -16.73
C LYS A 110 12.18 -10.94 -16.04
N PRO A 111 12.07 -11.66 -14.91
CA PRO A 111 13.25 -12.18 -14.24
C PRO A 111 13.85 -13.32 -15.06
N GLY A 112 15.17 -13.42 -15.08
CA GLY A 112 15.86 -14.54 -15.71
C GLY A 112 15.68 -15.83 -14.91
N LYS A 113 16.54 -16.06 -13.92
CA LYS A 113 16.43 -17.19 -12.99
C LYS A 113 16.19 -16.66 -11.58
N ILE A 114 15.09 -17.07 -10.96
CA ILE A 114 14.80 -16.76 -9.56
C ILE A 114 15.60 -17.74 -8.69
N VAL A 115 16.53 -17.21 -7.90
CA VAL A 115 17.33 -17.99 -6.94
C VAL A 115 16.81 -17.88 -5.51
N SER A 116 16.19 -16.75 -5.17
CA SER A 116 15.53 -16.50 -3.89
C SER A 116 14.52 -15.37 -4.07
N VAL A 117 13.45 -15.38 -3.27
CA VAL A 117 12.44 -14.30 -3.17
C VAL A 117 12.44 -13.63 -1.80
N SER A 118 13.24 -14.13 -0.85
CA SER A 118 13.35 -13.56 0.49
C SER A 118 14.14 -12.25 0.43
N GLY A 119 13.63 -11.21 1.09
CA GLY A 119 14.20 -9.86 1.09
C GLY A 119 13.88 -9.03 -0.17
N ALA A 120 13.07 -9.53 -1.10
CA ALA A 120 12.75 -8.78 -2.32
C ALA A 120 11.93 -7.50 -2.07
N GLY A 121 11.27 -7.39 -0.91
CA GLY A 121 10.51 -6.20 -0.51
C GLY A 121 11.17 -5.37 0.59
N ASP A 122 12.32 -5.81 1.13
CA ASP A 122 13.11 -5.08 2.13
C ASP A 122 14.00 -4.02 1.45
#